data_AF-A0A7R9EM59-F1
#
_entry.id   AF-A0A7R9EM59-F1
#
_cell.length_a   1.000
_cell.length_b   1.000
_cell.length_c   1.000
_cell.angle_alpha   90.00
_cell.angle_beta   90.00
_cell.angle_gamma   90.00
#
_symmetry.space_group_name_H-M   'P 1'
#
loop_
_entity.id
_entity.type
_entity.pdbx_description
1 polymer ?
#
loop_
_entity_poly.entity_id
_entity_poly.type
_entity_poly.pdbx_seq_one_letter_code
_entity_poly.pdbx_strand_id
1 'polypeptide(L)'
;MTTSVNPFLRIGRGAVELRLVQRSSRLKFYSSSSSSKMEQDGDFRIEKDTMGEVKVPADKYYGSQTVRSINNFPIGVDTERMPFPIITSMGILKKAAATINKEFGLEPKLADAICQACDDVICGKLYKDHFPLVIWQTGSGTQTNMNTNEVISNRAIEILGGKLGSKTPVHPNDHVNKSQSSNDTFPTAMHIAVAREIHTTLLP
;
A
#
# COMPACT_ATOMS: atom_id res chain seq x y z
N MET A 1 47.53 -29.74 40.24
CA MET A 1 48.53 -29.50 41.29
C MET A 1 49.64 -28.70 40.63
N THR A 2 49.96 -27.43 40.89
CA THR A 2 49.81 -26.51 42.04
C THR A 2 49.97 -25.08 41.47
N THR A 3 48.93 -24.24 41.52
CA THR A 3 48.82 -22.98 42.31
C THR A 3 50.02 -22.03 42.31
N SER A 4 49.82 -20.82 41.79
CA SER A 4 50.26 -19.59 42.44
C SER A 4 49.35 -18.44 42.02
N VAL A 5 48.58 -17.98 43.00
CA VAL A 5 47.63 -16.86 42.97
C VAL A 5 48.28 -15.78 43.84
N ASN A 6 48.30 -14.53 43.39
CA ASN A 6 48.74 -13.39 44.20
C ASN A 6 47.63 -12.31 44.21
N PRO A 7 47.57 -11.44 45.23
CA PRO A 7 46.40 -11.34 46.07
C PRO A 7 45.72 -9.97 45.97
N PHE A 8 44.46 -9.95 46.41
CA PHE A 8 43.73 -8.83 46.98
C PHE A 8 44.52 -7.52 47.19
N LEU A 9 44.10 -6.45 46.50
CA LEU A 9 44.22 -5.09 47.04
C LEU A 9 42.83 -4.48 47.22
N ARG A 10 42.69 -3.86 48.39
CA ARG A 10 41.47 -3.44 49.07
C ARG A 10 40.70 -2.32 48.36
N ILE A 11 39.39 -2.43 48.55
CA ILE A 11 38.33 -1.43 48.40
C ILE A 11 38.71 -0.14 49.14
N GLY A 12 38.80 0.97 48.39
CA GLY A 12 38.78 2.34 48.92
C GLY A 12 37.43 2.98 48.57
N ARG A 13 36.60 3.24 49.60
CA ARG A 13 35.34 3.98 49.47
C ARG A 13 35.62 5.45 49.17
N GLY A 14 35.52 5.84 47.90
CA GLY A 14 35.36 7.23 47.49
C GLY A 14 33.88 7.53 47.33
N ALA A 15 33.32 8.32 48.24
CA ALA A 15 31.95 8.82 48.14
C ALA A 15 31.86 9.78 46.95
N VAL A 16 31.07 9.42 45.93
CA VAL A 16 30.64 10.38 44.90
C VAL A 16 29.31 10.94 45.36
N GLU A 17 29.38 12.16 45.86
CA GLU A 17 28.25 13.00 46.28
C GLU A 17 27.35 13.28 45.07
N LEU A 18 26.18 12.61 45.00
CA LEU A 18 25.12 12.98 44.06
C LEU A 18 24.53 14.33 44.48
N ARG A 19 24.96 15.41 43.82
CA ARG A 19 24.29 16.70 43.94
C ARG A 19 22.99 16.68 43.14
N LEU A 20 21.88 16.55 43.85
CA LEU A 20 20.53 16.86 43.37
C LEU A 20 20.47 18.36 43.00
N VAL A 21 20.57 18.65 41.71
CA VAL A 21 20.21 19.98 41.18
C VAL A 21 18.69 20.03 41.08
N GLN A 22 18.04 20.59 42.11
CA GLN A 22 16.66 21.04 42.01
C GLN A 22 16.58 22.23 41.04
N ARG A 23 16.18 21.97 39.79
CA ARG A 23 15.67 23.00 38.89
C ARG A 23 14.15 22.86 38.78
N SER A 24 13.47 23.66 39.59
CA SER A 24 12.05 23.96 39.42
C SER A 24 11.88 24.85 38.20
N SER A 25 11.23 24.33 37.17
CA SER A 25 10.63 25.14 36.10
C SER A 25 9.51 24.33 35.46
N ARG A 26 8.28 24.78 35.75
CA ARG A 26 6.97 24.34 35.23
C ARG A 26 7.02 23.43 34.01
N LEU A 27 6.56 22.19 34.18
CA LEU A 27 6.07 21.36 33.08
C LEU A 27 4.90 22.11 32.41
N LYS A 28 5.15 22.73 31.24
CA LYS A 28 4.07 23.13 30.36
C LYS A 28 3.54 21.85 29.73
N PHE A 29 2.37 21.39 30.18
CA PHE A 29 1.55 20.47 29.41
C PHE A 29 1.29 21.13 28.05
N TYR A 30 2.01 20.69 27.01
CA TYR A 30 1.59 20.94 25.63
C TYR A 30 0.38 20.03 25.38
N SER A 31 -0.79 20.53 25.74
CA SER A 31 -2.02 20.17 25.06
C SER A 31 -1.92 20.78 23.66
N SER A 32 -1.37 20.03 22.71
CA SER A 32 -1.54 20.31 21.29
C SER A 32 -2.43 19.22 20.72
N SER A 33 -3.74 19.43 20.87
CA SER A 33 -4.71 18.95 19.90
C SER A 33 -4.37 19.61 18.56
N SER A 34 -3.57 18.93 17.76
CA SER A 34 -3.43 19.21 16.33
C SER A 34 -3.44 17.88 15.61
N SER A 35 -4.60 17.23 15.63
CA SER A 35 -4.99 16.40 14.49
C SER A 35 -5.18 17.39 13.34
N SER A 36 -4.10 17.74 12.65
CA SER A 36 -4.20 18.33 11.33
C SER A 36 -4.65 17.20 10.41
N LYS A 37 -5.95 16.88 10.49
CA LYS A 37 -6.64 16.19 9.41
C LYS A 37 -6.32 17.00 8.17
N MET A 38 -5.74 16.36 7.16
CA MET A 38 -5.89 16.83 5.80
C MET A 38 -7.39 16.77 5.48
N GLU A 39 -8.14 17.81 5.86
CA GLU A 39 -9.34 18.19 5.13
C GLU A 39 -8.82 18.82 3.83
N GLN A 40 -8.43 17.95 2.90
CA GLN A 40 -8.32 18.36 1.52
C GLN A 40 -9.76 18.65 1.09
N ASP A 41 -10.01 19.93 0.79
CA ASP A 41 -11.28 20.49 0.29
C ASP A 41 -11.56 19.95 -1.13
N GLY A 42 -11.79 18.65 -1.21
CA GLY A 42 -12.07 17.92 -2.43
C GLY A 42 -13.40 17.20 -2.30
N ASP A 43 -14.14 17.11 -3.39
CA ASP A 43 -15.37 16.31 -3.42
C ASP A 43 -15.06 14.86 -3.02
N PHE A 44 -15.99 14.25 -2.28
CA PHE A 44 -15.91 12.84 -1.90
C PHE A 44 -17.06 12.08 -2.55
N ARG A 45 -16.79 10.82 -2.94
CA ARG A 45 -17.83 9.83 -3.23
C ARG A 45 -17.97 8.86 -2.06
N ILE A 46 -19.18 8.37 -1.85
CA ILE A 46 -19.43 7.28 -0.90
C ILE A 46 -19.25 5.96 -1.62
N GLU A 47 -18.35 5.12 -1.12
CA GLU A 47 -18.26 3.72 -1.52
C GLU A 47 -18.64 2.81 -0.37
N LYS A 48 -19.21 1.65 -0.73
CA LYS A 48 -19.60 0.61 0.22
C LYS A 48 -18.85 -0.68 -0.07
N ASP A 49 -18.41 -1.33 1.01
CA ASP A 49 -17.96 -2.72 1.05
C ASP A 49 -18.68 -3.46 2.18
N THR A 50 -18.21 -4.67 2.52
CA THR A 50 -18.79 -5.50 3.58
C THR A 50 -18.66 -4.88 4.98
N MET A 51 -17.73 -3.94 5.18
CA MET A 51 -17.55 -3.20 6.43
C MET A 51 -18.39 -1.91 6.48
N GLY A 52 -19.22 -1.65 5.47
CA GLY A 52 -20.10 -0.50 5.39
C GLY A 52 -19.57 0.59 4.46
N GLU A 53 -20.03 1.82 4.68
CA GLU A 53 -19.72 2.97 3.85
C GLU A 53 -18.41 3.65 4.27
N VAL A 54 -17.72 4.24 3.30
CA VAL A 54 -16.52 5.06 3.51
C VAL A 54 -16.45 6.17 2.47
N LYS A 55 -15.94 7.33 2.87
CA LYS A 55 -15.67 8.46 1.98
C LYS A 55 -14.37 8.20 1.22
N VAL A 56 -14.43 8.29 -0.10
CA VAL A 56 -13.28 8.18 -1.01
C VAL A 56 -13.18 9.48 -1.81
N PRO A 57 -12.00 10.10 -1.96
CA PRO A 57 -11.87 11.32 -2.77
C PRO A 57 -12.39 11.09 -4.20
N ALA A 58 -13.19 12.02 -4.72
CA ALA A 58 -13.94 11.86 -5.96
C ALA A 58 -13.04 11.75 -7.20
N ASP A 59 -11.82 12.27 -7.13
CA ASP A 59 -10.83 12.28 -8.21
C ASP A 59 -9.91 11.04 -8.23
N LYS A 60 -10.03 10.11 -7.26
CA LYS A 60 -9.12 8.96 -7.15
C LYS A 60 -9.75 7.65 -7.64
N TYR A 61 -9.02 6.90 -8.47
CA TYR A 61 -9.48 5.58 -8.95
C TYR A 61 -9.46 4.47 -7.89
N TYR A 62 -8.73 4.58 -6.78
CA TYR A 62 -8.81 3.58 -5.71
C TYR A 62 -10.16 3.67 -4.98
N GLY A 63 -10.57 2.60 -4.30
CA GLY A 63 -11.90 2.47 -3.70
C GLY A 63 -11.90 2.33 -2.18
N SER A 64 -12.97 1.72 -1.66
CA SER A 64 -13.22 1.63 -0.22
C SER A 64 -12.15 0.82 0.53
N GLN A 65 -11.68 -0.29 -0.04
CA GLN A 65 -10.70 -1.14 0.65
C GLN A 65 -9.33 -0.46 0.74
N THR A 66 -8.95 0.28 -0.30
CA THR A 66 -7.73 1.09 -0.26
C THR A 66 -7.82 2.16 0.83
N VAL A 67 -8.92 2.91 0.92
CA VAL A 67 -9.08 3.93 1.96
C VAL A 67 -9.05 3.32 3.36
N ARG A 68 -9.68 2.17 3.57
CA ARG A 68 -9.59 1.46 4.86
C ARG A 68 -8.15 1.04 5.15
N SER A 69 -7.40 0.56 4.16
CA SER A 69 -6.00 0.20 4.34
C SER A 69 -5.13 1.39 4.73
N ILE A 70 -5.34 2.56 4.11
CA ILE A 70 -4.64 3.80 4.49
C ILE A 70 -4.85 4.10 5.98
N ASN A 71 -6.09 3.97 6.45
CA ASN A 71 -6.44 4.24 7.86
C ASN A 71 -5.92 3.17 8.82
N ASN A 72 -5.83 1.91 8.38
CA ASN A 72 -5.41 0.80 9.21
C ASN A 72 -3.88 0.68 9.34
N PHE A 73 -3.13 1.15 8.35
CA PHE A 73 -1.68 1.00 8.28
C PHE A 73 -0.95 2.35 8.08
N PRO A 74 -1.06 3.31 9.01
CA PRO A 74 -0.40 4.61 8.90
C PRO A 74 1.07 4.55 9.33
N ILE A 75 1.86 3.66 8.70
CA ILE A 75 3.27 3.39 9.05
C ILE A 75 4.12 3.69 7.82
N GLY A 76 5.06 4.64 7.91
CA GLY A 76 5.96 4.98 6.80
C GLY A 76 5.28 5.73 5.65
N VAL A 77 4.17 6.42 5.90
CA VAL A 77 3.29 7.05 4.89
C VAL A 77 4.05 7.97 3.92
N ASP A 78 5.04 8.72 4.42
CA ASP A 78 5.77 9.71 3.63
C ASP A 78 7.02 9.15 2.91
N THR A 79 7.46 7.93 3.26
CA THR A 79 8.78 7.41 2.87
C THR A 79 8.75 6.03 2.23
N GLU A 80 7.78 5.18 2.59
CA GLU A 80 7.82 3.73 2.36
C GLU A 80 6.56 3.25 1.62
N ARG A 81 6.21 3.99 0.56
CA ARG A 81 5.14 3.63 -0.37
C ARG A 81 5.49 2.36 -1.15
N MET A 82 4.46 1.61 -1.56
CA MET A 82 4.65 0.43 -2.41
C MET A 82 5.48 0.78 -3.67
N PRO A 83 6.59 0.07 -3.94
CA PRO A 83 7.51 0.45 -5.02
C PRO A 83 6.87 0.44 -6.41
N PHE A 84 7.30 1.36 -7.27
CA PHE A 84 6.86 1.45 -8.66
C PHE A 84 6.99 0.12 -9.44
N PRO A 85 8.10 -0.64 -9.31
CA PRO A 85 8.23 -1.93 -10.00
C PRO A 85 7.18 -2.97 -9.58
N ILE A 86 6.73 -2.95 -8.32
CA ILE A 86 5.65 -3.83 -7.85
C ILE A 86 4.32 -3.42 -8.50
N ILE A 87 3.98 -2.13 -8.49
CA ILE A 87 2.71 -1.65 -9.08
C ILE A 87 2.64 -1.92 -10.59
N THR A 88 3.71 -1.66 -11.33
CA THR A 88 3.73 -1.97 -12.76
C THR A 88 3.64 -3.48 -13.03
N SER A 89 4.26 -4.30 -12.18
CA SER A 89 4.18 -5.77 -12.29
C SER A 89 2.79 -6.32 -11.96
N MET A 90 2.09 -5.70 -11.00
CA MET A 90 0.67 -5.97 -10.77
C MET A 90 -0.15 -5.65 -12.02
N GLY A 91 0.12 -4.52 -12.69
CA GLY A 91 -0.51 -4.18 -13.98
C GLY A 91 -0.28 -5.24 -15.07
N ILE A 92 0.96 -5.72 -15.23
CA ILE A 92 1.30 -6.80 -16.18
C ILE A 92 0.50 -8.07 -15.88
N LEU A 93 0.48 -8.48 -14.62
CA LEU A 93 -0.24 -9.68 -14.18
C LEU A 93 -1.74 -9.55 -14.45
N LYS A 94 -2.35 -8.43 -14.05
CA LYS A 94 -3.80 -8.20 -14.25
C LYS A 94 -4.17 -8.18 -15.73
N LYS A 95 -3.32 -7.62 -16.59
CA LYS A 95 -3.50 -7.67 -18.05
C LYS A 95 -3.47 -9.10 -18.58
N ALA A 96 -2.50 -9.90 -18.15
CA ALA A 96 -2.41 -11.31 -18.55
C ALA A 96 -3.65 -12.10 -18.10
N ALA A 97 -4.09 -11.89 -16.86
CA ALA A 97 -5.28 -12.54 -16.33
C ALA A 97 -6.56 -12.12 -17.09
N ALA A 98 -6.73 -10.84 -17.41
CA ALA A 98 -7.87 -10.36 -18.19
C ALA A 98 -7.87 -10.92 -19.62
N THR A 99 -6.69 -11.00 -20.24
CA THR A 99 -6.52 -11.57 -21.59
C THR A 99 -6.96 -13.03 -21.62
N ILE A 100 -6.49 -13.85 -20.68
CA ILE A 100 -6.90 -15.26 -20.61
C ILE A 100 -8.37 -15.39 -20.22
N ASN A 101 -8.85 -14.63 -19.23
CA ASN A 101 -10.26 -14.70 -18.84
C ASN A 101 -11.21 -14.32 -19.99
N LYS A 102 -10.80 -13.49 -20.96
CA LYS A 102 -11.57 -13.20 -22.19
C LYS A 102 -11.87 -14.47 -22.98
N GLU A 103 -10.93 -15.40 -23.04
CA GLU A 103 -11.09 -16.70 -23.71
C GLU A 103 -11.99 -17.66 -22.93
N PHE A 104 -12.10 -17.48 -21.61
CA PHE A 104 -12.84 -18.35 -20.68
C PHE A 104 -14.09 -17.68 -20.08
N GLY A 105 -14.69 -16.71 -20.78
CA GLY A 105 -16.04 -16.21 -20.49
C GLY A 105 -16.13 -14.86 -19.79
N LEU A 106 -15.04 -14.10 -19.67
CA LEU A 106 -15.12 -12.66 -19.41
C LEU A 106 -15.56 -11.95 -20.69
N GLU A 107 -16.58 -11.09 -20.59
CA GLU A 107 -17.12 -10.39 -21.75
C GLU A 107 -16.03 -9.55 -22.46
N PRO A 108 -15.89 -9.67 -23.80
CA PRO A 108 -14.81 -9.02 -24.55
C PRO A 108 -14.63 -7.54 -24.31
N LYS A 109 -15.71 -6.76 -24.28
CA LYS A 109 -15.65 -5.31 -24.07
C LYS A 109 -15.14 -4.95 -22.66
N LEU A 110 -15.53 -5.72 -21.63
CA LEU A 110 -14.97 -5.56 -20.28
C LEU A 110 -13.48 -5.94 -20.24
N ALA A 111 -13.11 -7.07 -20.84
CA ALA A 111 -11.72 -7.52 -20.88
C ALA A 111 -10.81 -6.50 -21.58
N ASP A 112 -11.25 -5.95 -22.72
CA ASP A 112 -10.48 -4.97 -23.48
C ASP A 112 -10.31 -3.65 -22.71
N ALA A 113 -11.36 -3.18 -22.02
CA ALA A 113 -11.26 -2.00 -21.15
C ALA A 113 -10.33 -2.25 -19.95
N ILE A 114 -10.37 -3.44 -19.35
CA ILE A 114 -9.45 -3.83 -18.27
C ILE A 114 -8.00 -3.85 -18.78
N CYS A 115 -7.75 -4.45 -19.95
CA CYS A 115 -6.42 -4.47 -20.57
C CYS A 115 -5.89 -3.06 -20.82
N GLN A 116 -6.72 -2.15 -21.34
CA GLN A 116 -6.35 -0.75 -21.54
C GLN A 116 -6.08 -0.02 -20.21
N ALA A 117 -6.88 -0.27 -19.17
CA ALA A 117 -6.64 0.27 -17.83
C ALA A 117 -5.33 -0.28 -17.22
N CYS A 118 -5.00 -1.55 -17.47
CA CYS A 118 -3.73 -2.14 -17.07
C CYS A 118 -2.55 -1.44 -17.76
N ASP A 119 -2.67 -1.09 -19.04
CA ASP A 119 -1.63 -0.34 -19.76
C ASP A 119 -1.35 1.03 -19.12
N ASP A 120 -2.39 1.73 -18.65
CA ASP A 120 -2.24 2.98 -17.87
C ASP A 120 -1.52 2.77 -16.52
N VAL A 121 -1.67 1.60 -15.89
CA VAL A 121 -0.89 1.22 -14.69
C VAL A 121 0.56 0.91 -15.06
N ILE A 122 0.77 0.10 -16.11
CA ILE A 122 2.09 -0.38 -16.54
C ILE A 122 2.98 0.79 -17.00
N CYS A 123 2.43 1.77 -17.71
CA CYS A 123 3.18 2.95 -18.14
C CYS A 123 3.43 3.97 -17.01
N GLY A 124 2.85 3.74 -15.83
CA GLY A 124 3.05 4.56 -14.63
C GLY A 124 2.19 5.82 -14.54
N LYS A 125 1.29 6.05 -15.51
CA LYS A 125 0.39 7.21 -15.53
C LYS A 125 -0.42 7.34 -14.25
N LEU A 126 -0.82 6.22 -13.65
CA LEU A 126 -1.67 6.20 -12.46
C LEU A 126 -0.90 6.08 -11.13
N TYR A 127 0.42 5.91 -11.17
CA TYR A 127 1.19 5.51 -9.98
C TYR A 127 1.10 6.53 -8.84
N LYS A 128 1.43 7.80 -9.12
CA LYS A 128 1.58 8.84 -8.09
C LYS A 128 0.29 9.11 -7.32
N ASP A 129 -0.85 9.18 -8.00
CA ASP A 129 -2.09 9.63 -7.36
C ASP A 129 -2.98 8.51 -6.85
N HIS A 130 -2.83 7.28 -7.37
CA HIS A 130 -3.83 6.23 -7.18
C HIS A 130 -3.36 4.98 -6.44
N PHE A 131 -2.09 4.91 -6.06
CA PHE A 131 -1.52 3.76 -5.31
C PHE A 131 -0.93 4.13 -3.95
N PRO A 132 -1.69 4.74 -3.03
CA PRO A 132 -1.14 5.43 -1.85
C PRO A 132 -0.62 4.48 -0.76
N LEU A 133 -0.77 3.17 -0.90
CA LEU A 133 -0.49 2.21 0.15
C LEU A 133 1.01 2.08 0.43
N VAL A 134 1.32 1.90 1.72
CA VAL A 134 2.66 1.67 2.24
C VAL A 134 3.06 0.20 2.13
N ILE A 135 4.36 -0.07 2.23
CA ILE A 135 4.94 -1.42 2.29
C ILE A 135 4.42 -2.17 3.53
N TRP A 136 4.27 -1.47 4.65
CA TRP A 136 3.90 -2.03 5.97
C TRP A 136 2.39 -2.28 6.13
N GLN A 137 1.84 -3.15 5.29
CA GLN A 137 0.46 -3.63 5.30
C GLN A 137 0.40 -5.12 5.71
N THR A 138 -0.68 -5.85 5.41
CA THR A 138 -0.69 -7.30 5.67
C THR A 138 0.34 -8.03 4.80
N GLY A 139 1.04 -9.02 5.36
CA GLY A 139 2.13 -9.73 4.69
C GLY A 139 1.76 -10.49 3.41
N SER A 140 0.47 -10.80 3.22
CA SER A 140 -0.05 -11.42 1.99
C SER A 140 -0.14 -10.45 0.79
N GLY A 141 0.03 -9.14 1.00
CA GLY A 141 -0.15 -8.13 -0.04
C GLY A 141 -1.60 -7.91 -0.48
N THR A 142 -2.58 -8.37 0.32
CA THR A 142 -4.00 -8.29 -0.02
C THR A 142 -4.47 -6.86 -0.29
N GLN A 143 -4.00 -5.86 0.46
CA GLN A 143 -4.44 -4.48 0.25
C GLN A 143 -3.85 -3.88 -1.02
N THR A 144 -2.60 -4.21 -1.39
CA THR A 144 -2.05 -3.81 -2.69
C THR A 144 -2.72 -4.52 -3.86
N ASN A 145 -3.10 -5.80 -3.70
CA ASN A 145 -3.94 -6.48 -4.70
C ASN A 145 -5.27 -5.75 -4.90
N MET A 146 -5.96 -5.43 -3.81
CA MET A 146 -7.23 -4.72 -3.88
C MET A 146 -7.11 -3.29 -4.38
N ASN A 147 -6.05 -2.56 -4.01
CA ASN A 147 -5.78 -1.24 -4.55
C ASN A 147 -5.61 -1.30 -6.07
N THR A 148 -4.87 -2.29 -6.58
CA THR A 148 -4.72 -2.50 -8.02
C THR A 148 -6.06 -2.84 -8.68
N ASN A 149 -6.84 -3.74 -8.07
CA ASN A 149 -8.16 -4.12 -8.58
C ASN A 149 -9.12 -2.93 -8.66
N GLU A 150 -9.19 -2.11 -7.60
CA GLU A 150 -10.05 -0.93 -7.54
C GLU A 150 -9.64 0.11 -8.58
N VAL A 151 -8.34 0.41 -8.70
CA VAL A 151 -7.82 1.38 -9.69
C VAL A 151 -8.12 0.94 -11.12
N ILE A 152 -7.83 -0.31 -11.46
CA ILE A 152 -8.09 -0.85 -12.80
C ILE A 152 -9.58 -0.89 -13.10
N SER A 153 -10.40 -1.34 -12.14
CA SER A 153 -11.87 -1.38 -12.26
C SER A 153 -12.43 0.00 -12.59
N ASN A 154 -12.06 1.00 -11.79
CA ASN A 154 -12.56 2.34 -11.93
C ASN A 154 -12.05 3.04 -13.20
N ARG A 155 -10.79 2.80 -13.59
CA ARG A 155 -10.27 3.29 -14.86
C ARG A 155 -10.96 2.63 -16.06
N ALA A 156 -11.23 1.32 -16.01
CA ALA A 156 -11.98 0.62 -17.05
C ALA A 156 -13.44 1.11 -17.14
N ILE A 157 -14.08 1.39 -16.01
CA ILE A 157 -15.42 2.00 -15.97
C ILE A 157 -15.41 3.36 -16.68
N GLU A 158 -14.43 4.21 -16.38
CA GLU A 158 -14.30 5.52 -17.03
C GLU A 158 -14.05 5.40 -18.54
N ILE A 159 -13.18 4.48 -18.98
CA ILE A 159 -12.96 4.17 -20.41
C ILE A 159 -14.28 3.79 -21.10
N LEU A 160 -15.17 3.11 -20.38
CA LEU A 160 -16.50 2.71 -20.86
C LEU A 160 -17.58 3.80 -20.69
N GLY A 161 -17.21 5.00 -20.24
CA GLY A 161 -18.13 6.12 -20.01
C GLY A 161 -19.03 5.96 -18.77
N GLY A 162 -18.67 5.06 -17.86
CA GLY A 162 -19.41 4.82 -16.62
C GLY A 162 -19.02 5.76 -15.48
N LYS A 163 -19.67 5.56 -14.32
CA LYS A 163 -19.45 6.38 -13.13
C LYS A 163 -18.44 5.74 -12.17
N LEU A 164 -17.42 6.50 -11.79
CA LEU A 164 -16.43 6.10 -10.80
C LEU A 164 -17.06 5.60 -9.48
N GLY A 165 -16.52 4.52 -8.92
CA GLY A 165 -16.98 3.89 -7.68
C GLY A 165 -18.26 3.06 -7.80
N SER A 166 -18.92 3.06 -8.96
CA SER A 166 -20.16 2.28 -9.19
C SER A 166 -19.92 0.77 -9.22
N LYS A 167 -18.68 0.34 -9.44
CA LYS A 167 -18.29 -1.07 -9.66
C LYS A 167 -19.04 -1.73 -10.82
N THR A 168 -19.62 -0.92 -11.72
CA THR A 168 -20.41 -1.34 -12.89
C THR A 168 -19.96 -0.51 -14.11
N PRO A 169 -19.70 -1.14 -15.27
CA PRO A 169 -19.86 -2.57 -15.54
C PRO A 169 -18.68 -3.44 -15.06
N VAL A 170 -17.59 -2.84 -14.57
CA VAL A 170 -16.39 -3.59 -14.15
C VAL A 170 -16.27 -3.65 -12.63
N HIS A 171 -16.70 -4.76 -12.02
CA HIS A 171 -16.48 -5.05 -10.60
C HIS A 171 -15.00 -5.41 -10.28
N PRO A 172 -14.38 -4.85 -9.22
CA PRO A 172 -12.97 -5.10 -8.88
C PRO A 172 -12.68 -6.57 -8.51
N ASN A 173 -13.61 -7.28 -7.88
CA ASN A 173 -13.42 -8.69 -7.54
C ASN A 173 -13.86 -9.63 -8.68
N ASP A 174 -15.02 -9.37 -9.28
CA ASP A 174 -15.69 -10.37 -10.13
C ASP A 174 -15.12 -10.37 -11.55
N HIS A 175 -14.51 -9.24 -11.96
CA HIS A 175 -13.90 -9.07 -13.28
C HIS A 175 -12.39 -8.90 -13.18
N VAL A 176 -11.89 -7.88 -12.46
CA VAL A 176 -10.44 -7.60 -12.42
C VAL A 176 -9.67 -8.68 -11.66
N ASN A 177 -10.24 -9.17 -10.56
CA ASN A 177 -9.67 -10.26 -9.76
C ASN A 177 -10.24 -11.65 -10.12
N LYS A 178 -10.90 -11.79 -11.27
CA LYS A 178 -11.45 -13.07 -11.71
C LYS A 178 -10.35 -14.11 -11.83
N SER A 179 -10.59 -15.29 -11.25
CA SER A 179 -9.65 -16.43 -11.27
C SER A 179 -8.34 -16.20 -10.52
N GLN A 180 -8.32 -15.27 -9.55
CA GLN A 180 -7.12 -14.88 -8.81
C GLN A 180 -7.39 -14.76 -7.31
N SER A 181 -6.34 -14.86 -6.49
CA SER A 181 -6.29 -14.52 -5.07
C SER A 181 -5.16 -13.51 -4.81
N SER A 182 -5.08 -12.91 -3.63
CA SER A 182 -3.85 -12.17 -3.28
C SER A 182 -2.66 -13.11 -3.11
N ASN A 183 -2.93 -14.37 -2.74
CA ASN A 183 -1.90 -15.34 -2.33
C ASN A 183 -1.09 -15.91 -3.50
N ASP A 184 -1.64 -15.88 -4.71
CA ASP A 184 -0.93 -16.15 -5.97
C ASP A 184 -0.53 -14.82 -6.65
N THR A 185 -1.42 -13.84 -6.69
CA THR A 185 -1.18 -12.58 -7.43
C THR A 185 0.02 -11.80 -6.91
N PHE A 186 0.08 -11.53 -5.60
CA PHE A 186 1.13 -10.68 -5.04
C PHE A 186 2.53 -11.29 -5.18
N PRO A 187 2.79 -12.57 -4.81
CA PRO A 187 4.10 -13.18 -5.04
C PRO A 187 4.47 -13.29 -6.52
N THR A 188 3.51 -13.54 -7.43
CA THR A 188 3.81 -13.49 -8.87
C THR A 188 4.26 -12.10 -9.31
N ALA A 189 3.58 -11.04 -8.89
CA ALA A 189 4.00 -9.67 -9.20
C ALA A 189 5.36 -9.32 -8.59
N MET A 190 5.67 -9.81 -7.40
CA MET A 190 7.01 -9.67 -6.80
C MET A 190 8.09 -10.31 -7.68
N HIS A 191 7.87 -11.53 -8.17
CA HIS A 191 8.83 -12.22 -9.02
C HIS A 191 9.01 -11.51 -10.38
N ILE A 192 7.93 -11.00 -10.98
CA ILE A 192 8.00 -10.19 -12.20
C ILE A 192 8.82 -8.92 -11.95
N ALA A 193 8.58 -8.21 -10.83
CA ALA A 193 9.29 -6.99 -10.49
C ALA A 193 10.79 -7.24 -10.32
N VAL A 194 11.16 -8.27 -9.54
CA VAL A 194 12.56 -8.65 -9.32
C VAL A 194 13.24 -9.02 -10.63
N ALA A 195 12.63 -9.87 -11.45
CA ALA A 195 13.21 -10.27 -12.73
C ALA A 195 13.43 -9.07 -13.65
N ARG A 196 12.44 -8.16 -13.74
CA ARG A 196 12.56 -6.93 -14.54
C ARG A 196 13.67 -6.03 -14.03
N GLU A 197 13.69 -5.68 -12.74
CA GLU A 197 14.72 -4.81 -12.18
C GLU A 197 16.13 -5.40 -12.30
N ILE A 198 16.27 -6.73 -12.18
CA ILE A 198 17.54 -7.40 -12.45
C ILE A 198 17.98 -7.14 -13.90
N HIS A 199 17.10 -7.37 -14.88
CA HIS A 199 17.45 -7.27 -16.30
C HIS A 199 17.52 -5.84 -16.84
N THR A 200 16.79 -4.89 -16.26
CA THR A 200 16.70 -3.52 -16.80
C THR A 200 17.52 -2.50 -16.02
N THR A 201 17.91 -2.83 -14.79
CA THR A 201 18.56 -1.88 -13.88
C THR A 201 19.89 -2.41 -13.35
N LEU A 202 19.96 -3.69 -12.96
CA LEU A 202 21.15 -4.26 -12.30
C LEU A 202 22.17 -4.85 -13.28
N LEU A 203 21.73 -5.65 -14.25
CA LEU A 203 22.61 -6.33 -15.19
C LEU A 203 23.07 -5.38 -16.32
N PRO A 204 24.33 -5.49 -16.78
CA PRO A 204 24.85 -4.72 -17.93
C PRO A 204 24.21 -5.09 -19.27
#